data_AF-A0A078JDK5-F1
#
_entry.id   AF-A0A078JDK5-F1
#
_cell.length_a   1.000
_cell.length_b   1.000
_cell.length_c   1.000
_cell.angle_alpha   90.00
_cell.angle_beta   90.00
_cell.angle_gamma   90.00
#
_symmetry.space_group_name_H-M   'P 1'
#
loop_
_entity.id
_entity.type
_entity.pdbx_description
1 polymer ?
#
loop_
_entity_poly.entity_id
_entity_poly.type
_entity_poly.pdbx_seq_one_letter_code
_entity_poly.pdbx_strand_id
1 'polypeptide(L)'
;MSPTSQSTISYGMNLKVKLKVAGKVKGRAKVTMLFPSFTTHSFSINISEAFVKRTSSVFGALFGKSKKYEVQVKTPRSANIAPPGYYMMFVVNQNIPSEGIWVRLQ
;
A
#
# COMPACT_ATOMS: atom_id res chain seq x y z
N MET A 1 1.85 -8.13 -7.68
CA MET A 1 1.74 -7.79 -6.24
C MET A 1 0.48 -8.44 -5.69
N SER A 2 0.42 -8.75 -4.40
CA SER A 2 -0.82 -9.17 -3.72
C SER A 2 -1.13 -8.14 -2.63
N PRO A 3 -2.39 -7.71 -2.43
CA PRO A 3 -3.56 -8.12 -3.19
C PRO A 3 -3.48 -7.67 -4.66
N THR A 4 -4.33 -8.23 -5.52
CA THR A 4 -4.39 -7.85 -6.94
C THR A 4 -5.00 -6.46 -7.10
N SER A 5 -4.72 -5.80 -8.23
CA SER A 5 -5.38 -4.53 -8.55
C SER A 5 -6.91 -4.71 -8.55
N GLN A 6 -7.62 -3.66 -8.14
CA GLN A 6 -9.08 -3.59 -7.96
C GLN A 6 -9.65 -4.50 -6.86
N SER A 7 -8.79 -5.08 -6.01
CA SER A 7 -9.25 -5.80 -4.82
C SER A 7 -9.94 -4.87 -3.82
N THR A 8 -10.88 -5.42 -3.07
CA THR A 8 -11.55 -4.72 -1.98
C THR A 8 -10.90 -5.08 -0.65
N ILE A 9 -10.61 -4.07 0.18
CA ILE A 9 -10.03 -4.20 1.51
C ILE A 9 -10.93 -3.51 2.55
N SER A 10 -10.97 -4.07 3.76
CA SER A 10 -11.82 -3.56 4.84
C SER A 10 -11.07 -2.64 5.80
N TYR A 11 -11.77 -1.74 6.49
CA TYR A 11 -11.20 -0.98 7.61
C TYR A 11 -10.71 -1.87 8.76
N GLY A 12 -9.66 -1.44 9.45
CA GLY A 12 -9.12 -2.06 10.66
C GLY A 12 -8.51 -3.47 10.50
N MET A 13 -8.51 -4.05 9.31
CA MET A 13 -8.01 -5.40 9.04
C MET A 13 -6.48 -5.45 8.95
N ASN A 14 -5.92 -6.62 9.23
CA ASN A 14 -4.53 -6.91 8.90
C ASN A 14 -4.44 -7.41 7.45
N LEU A 15 -3.90 -6.57 6.57
CA LEU A 15 -3.67 -6.88 5.16
C LEU A 15 -2.28 -7.48 4.97
N LYS A 16 -2.20 -8.61 4.26
CA LYS A 16 -0.94 -9.21 3.82
C LYS A 16 -0.60 -8.73 2.42
N VAL A 17 0.49 -7.99 2.30
CA VAL A 17 0.98 -7.48 1.02
C VAL A 17 2.17 -8.34 0.57
N LYS A 18 2.05 -8.97 -0.60
CA LYS A 18 3.14 -9.78 -1.18
C LYS A 18 3.75 -9.06 -2.37
N LEU A 19 5.07 -8.93 -2.35
CA LEU A 19 5.83 -8.31 -3.43
C LEU A 19 7.00 -9.19 -3.87
N LYS A 20 7.35 -9.06 -5.15
CA LYS A 20 8.56 -9.63 -5.73
C LYS A 20 9.52 -8.48 -5.96
N VAL A 21 10.75 -8.61 -5.46
CA VAL A 21 11.81 -7.62 -5.68
C VAL A 21 12.98 -8.32 -6.35
N ALA A 22 13.46 -7.78 -7.47
CA ALA A 22 14.63 -8.30 -8.17
C ALA A 22 15.93 -8.10 -7.35
N GLY A 23 15.97 -7.06 -6.51
CA GLY A 23 17.07 -6.75 -5.60
C GLY A 23 16.87 -7.19 -4.15
N LYS A 24 17.81 -6.77 -3.29
CA LYS A 24 17.74 -6.97 -1.83
C LYS A 24 16.88 -5.88 -1.21
N VAL A 25 15.83 -6.26 -0.47
CA VAL A 25 15.14 -5.31 0.41
C VAL A 25 16.08 -5.03 1.59
N LYS A 26 16.66 -3.83 1.61
CA LYS A 26 17.50 -3.37 2.72
C LYS A 26 16.63 -2.57 3.68
N GLY A 27 16.52 -3.05 4.91
CA GLY A 27 15.73 -2.39 5.95
C GLY A 27 14.22 -2.61 5.79
N ARG A 28 13.47 -1.53 6.01
CA ARG A 28 12.04 -1.58 6.36
C ARG A 28 11.17 -1.05 5.20
N ALA A 29 10.54 -1.94 4.42
CA ALA A 29 9.59 -1.53 3.36
C ALA A 29 8.31 -0.90 3.93
N LYS A 30 7.86 0.24 3.38
CA LYS A 30 6.62 0.94 3.77
C LYS A 30 5.50 0.58 2.80
N VAL A 31 4.25 0.59 3.25
CA VAL A 31 3.09 0.55 2.36
C VAL A 31 2.35 1.87 2.55
N THR A 32 1.99 2.52 1.46
CA THR A 32 1.20 3.76 1.48
C THR A 32 0.02 3.65 0.52
N MET A 33 -1.07 4.36 0.81
CA MET A 33 -2.26 4.46 -0.02
C MET A 33 -2.54 5.93 -0.33
N LEU A 34 -2.75 6.23 -1.61
CA LEU A 34 -3.03 7.57 -2.10
C LEU A 34 -4.48 7.63 -2.59
N PHE A 35 -5.26 8.57 -2.07
CA PHE A 35 -6.56 8.89 -2.64
C PHE A 35 -6.36 9.79 -3.87
N PRO A 36 -6.91 9.44 -5.04
CA PRO A 36 -6.69 10.21 -6.26
C PRO A 36 -7.30 11.62 -6.15
N SER A 37 -6.54 12.64 -6.56
CA SER A 37 -7.02 14.01 -6.63
C SER A 37 -7.96 14.24 -7.80
N PHE A 38 -8.91 15.14 -7.61
CA PHE A 38 -9.54 15.87 -8.71
C PHE A 38 -9.00 17.31 -8.74
N THR A 39 -8.33 17.70 -9.81
CA THR A 39 -7.67 19.00 -9.90
C THR A 39 -8.32 19.87 -10.98
N THR A 40 -8.75 21.07 -10.61
CA THR A 40 -9.25 22.10 -11.53
C THR A 40 -8.73 23.46 -11.12
N HIS A 41 -8.46 24.35 -12.09
CA HIS A 41 -7.92 25.69 -11.84
C HIS A 41 -6.68 25.72 -10.91
N SER A 42 -5.81 24.72 -11.01
CA SER A 42 -4.64 24.53 -10.12
C SER A 42 -4.97 24.24 -8.64
N PHE A 43 -6.23 23.93 -8.33
CA PHE A 43 -6.67 23.47 -7.02
C PHE A 43 -6.96 21.97 -7.05
N SER A 44 -6.24 21.21 -6.22
CA SER A 44 -6.48 19.79 -6.02
C SER A 44 -7.46 19.58 -4.88
N ILE A 45 -8.66 19.14 -5.22
CA ILE A 45 -9.72 18.81 -4.27
C ILE A 45 -9.63 17.31 -3.98
N ASN A 46 -9.80 16.95 -2.71
CA ASN A 46 -9.73 15.57 -2.20
C ASN A 46 -8.35 14.91 -2.23
N ILE A 47 -7.23 15.64 -2.31
CA ILE A 47 -5.95 15.02 -1.95
C ILE A 47 -5.99 14.70 -0.45
N SER A 48 -6.10 13.41 -0.15
CA SER A 48 -5.96 12.87 1.18
C SER A 48 -4.95 11.74 1.08
N GLU A 49 -3.71 12.01 1.51
CA GLU A 49 -2.75 10.93 1.70
C GLU A 49 -3.18 10.16 2.96
N ALA A 50 -3.86 9.03 2.77
CA ALA A 50 -4.17 8.14 3.85
C ALA A 50 -2.93 7.31 4.19
N PHE A 51 -2.15 7.76 5.16
CA PHE A 51 -1.01 6.99 5.62
C PHE A 51 -1.49 5.71 6.31
N VAL A 52 -1.33 4.56 5.64
CA VAL A 52 -1.55 3.25 6.26
C VAL A 52 -0.48 3.07 7.33
N LYS A 53 -0.89 3.24 8.60
CA LYS A 53 0.01 3.10 9.74
C LYS A 53 0.64 1.72 9.73
N ARG A 54 1.93 1.72 9.47
CA ARG A 54 2.80 0.55 9.40
C ARG A 54 2.78 -0.23 10.71
N THR A 55 2.34 -1.49 10.66
CA THR A 55 2.63 -2.54 11.64
C THR A 55 3.60 -3.53 11.00
N SER A 56 4.89 -3.18 10.91
CA SER A 56 5.82 -4.03 10.17
C SER A 56 6.10 -5.34 10.88
N SER A 57 5.92 -6.45 10.17
CA SER A 57 6.84 -7.58 10.19
C SER A 57 7.06 -8.02 8.75
N VAL A 58 8.30 -7.89 8.27
CA VAL A 58 8.71 -8.39 6.95
C VAL A 58 9.16 -9.83 7.16
N PHE A 59 8.38 -10.79 6.68
CA PHE A 59 8.81 -12.18 6.64
C PHE A 59 9.37 -12.45 5.24
N GLY A 60 10.69 -12.56 5.15
CA GLY A 60 11.37 -12.91 3.89
C GLY A 60 11.38 -14.43 3.73
N ALA A 61 10.59 -14.97 2.80
CA ALA A 61 10.75 -16.35 2.37
C ALA A 61 11.79 -16.40 1.24
N LEU A 62 12.97 -16.94 1.55
CA LEU A 62 14.08 -17.15 0.62
C LEU A 62 13.76 -18.31 -0.33
N PHE A 63 13.12 -18.03 -1.47
CA PHE A 63 13.03 -19.01 -2.56
C PHE A 63 13.46 -18.39 -3.89
N GLY A 64 14.73 -18.63 -4.28
CA GLY A 64 15.28 -18.37 -5.63
C GLY A 64 15.93 -16.98 -5.87
N LYS A 65 16.35 -16.75 -7.13
CA LYS A 65 16.96 -15.48 -7.62
C LYS A 65 16.04 -14.26 -7.46
N SER A 66 14.73 -14.47 -7.40
CA SER A 66 13.72 -13.44 -7.17
C SER A 66 13.18 -13.57 -5.75
N LYS A 67 13.46 -12.60 -4.89
CA LYS A 67 13.06 -12.67 -3.49
C LYS A 67 11.60 -12.26 -3.33
N LYS A 68 10.78 -13.16 -2.81
CA LYS A 68 9.38 -12.91 -2.43
C LYS A 68 9.35 -12.43 -0.99
N TYR A 69 8.72 -11.28 -0.76
CA TYR A 69 8.56 -10.71 0.58
C TYR A 69 7.08 -10.60 0.91
N GLU A 70 6.73 -10.90 2.15
CA GLU A 70 5.43 -10.62 2.73
C GLU A 70 5.57 -9.51 3.77
N VAL A 71 4.68 -8.53 3.69
CA VAL A 71 4.56 -7.43 4.64
C VAL A 71 3.14 -7.44 5.17
N GLN A 72 2.99 -7.55 6.48
CA GLN A 72 1.70 -7.33 7.12
C GLN A 72 1.53 -5.84 7.42
N VAL A 73 0.35 -5.29 7.14
CA VAL A 73 0.00 -3.90 7.44
C VAL A 73 -1.42 -3.85 7.99
N LYS A 74 -1.74 -2.83 8.80
CA LYS A 74 -3.10 -2.62 9.29
C LYS A 74 -3.76 -1.50 8.50
N THR A 75 -4.91 -1.77 7.88
CA THR A 75 -5.67 -0.76 7.14
C THR A 75 -6.17 0.35 8.08
N PRO A 76 -6.56 1.53 7.55
CA PRO A 76 -7.10 2.62 8.38
C PRO A 76 -8.23 2.14 9.29
N ARG A 77 -8.35 2.73 10.49
CA ARG A 77 -9.30 2.25 11.51
C ARG A 77 -10.76 2.60 11.17
N SER A 78 -10.98 3.68 10.43
CA SER A 78 -12.32 4.22 10.17
C SER A 78 -12.33 5.15 8.96
N ALA A 79 -13.52 5.34 8.37
CA ALA A 79 -13.80 6.28 7.30
C ALA A 79 -13.37 7.73 7.59
N ASN A 80 -13.40 8.15 8.86
CA ASN A 80 -12.95 9.49 9.28
C ASN A 80 -11.44 9.73 9.10
N ILE A 81 -10.64 8.65 9.04
CA ILE A 81 -9.18 8.72 8.83
C ILE A 81 -8.84 8.61 7.35
N ALA A 82 -9.60 7.79 6.62
CA ALA A 82 -9.46 7.57 5.19
C ALA A 82 -10.86 7.30 4.62
N PRO A 83 -11.45 8.19 3.81
CA PRO A 83 -12.80 8.00 3.27
C PRO A 83 -12.93 6.72 2.42
N PRO A 84 -14.12 6.10 2.32
CA PRO A 84 -14.33 4.96 1.44
C PRO A 84 -14.10 5.34 -0.02
N GLY A 85 -13.50 4.43 -0.80
CA GLY A 85 -13.25 4.70 -2.22
C GLY A 85 -12.06 3.95 -2.78
N TYR A 86 -11.66 4.33 -3.99
CA TYR A 86 -10.51 3.74 -4.67
C TYR A 86 -9.23 4.49 -4.28
N TYR A 87 -8.22 3.74 -3.88
CA TYR A 87 -6.89 4.23 -3.55
C TYR A 87 -5.86 3.56 -4.46
N MET A 88 -4.80 4.28 -4.79
CA MET A 88 -3.58 3.67 -5.30
C MET A 88 -2.70 3.24 -4.15
N MET A 89 -2.37 1.96 -4.06
CA MET A 89 -1.48 1.40 -3.05
C MET A 89 -0.09 1.14 -3.61
N PHE A 90 0.93 1.55 -2.87
CA PHE A 90 2.35 1.39 -3.22
C PHE A 90 3.11 0.68 -2.11
N VAL A 91 4.09 -0.14 -2.49
CA VAL A 91 5.15 -0.58 -1.57
C VAL A 91 6.39 0.24 -1.83
N VAL A 92 6.86 0.97 -0.83
CA VAL A 92 8.05 1.83 -0.91
C VAL A 92 9.23 1.14 -0.24
N ASN A 93 10.28 0.88 -1.01
CA ASN A 93 11.55 0.34 -0.53
C ASN A 93 12.67 1.34 -0.82
N GLN A 94 13.37 1.80 0.22
CA GLN A 94 14.45 2.79 0.09
C GLN A 94 14.02 4.05 -0.70
N ASN A 95 12.82 4.55 -0.42
CA ASN A 95 12.19 5.71 -1.09
C ASN A 95 11.84 5.48 -2.58
N ILE A 96 12.01 4.27 -3.10
CA ILE A 96 11.58 3.88 -4.45
C ILE A 96 10.21 3.19 -4.34
N PRO A 97 9.13 3.77 -4.91
CA PRO A 97 7.82 3.14 -4.93
C PRO A 97 7.77 1.99 -5.95
N SER A 98 6.97 0.98 -5.67
CA SER A 98 6.56 -0.03 -6.65
C SER A 98 5.64 0.58 -7.71
N GLU A 99 5.33 -0.19 -8.75
CA GLU A 99 4.12 0.06 -9.53
C GLU A 99 2.90 0.10 -8.59
N GLY A 100 2.04 1.10 -8.78
CA GLY A 100 0.84 1.29 -7.97
C GLY A 100 -0.27 0.33 -8.39
N ILE A 101 -1.01 -0.19 -7.42
CA ILE A 101 -2.22 -0.98 -7.70
C ILE A 101 -3.44 -0.26 -7.16
N TRP A 102 -4.56 -0.39 -7.86
CA TRP A 102 -5.83 0.11 -7.35
C TRP A 102 -6.36 -0.84 -6.27
N VAL A 103 -6.90 -0.28 -5.19
CA VAL A 103 -7.63 -1.03 -4.16
C VAL A 103 -8.85 -0.23 -3.74
N ARG A 104 -9.96 -0.89 -3.44
CA ARG A 104 -11.17 -0.26 -2.91
C ARG A 104 -11.20 -0.44 -1.39
N LEU A 105 -11.16 0.66 -0.64
CA LEU A 105 -11.33 0.65 0.81
C LEU A 105 -12.81 0.82 1.16
N GLN A 106 -13.35 -0.08 1.98
CA GLN A 106 -14.74 -0.03 2.46
C GLN A 106 -14.93 -0.62 3.86
#